data_AF-A0A284SD77-F1
#
_entry.id   AF-A0A284SD77-F1
#
_cell.length_a   1.000
_cell.length_b   1.000
_cell.length_c   1.000
_cell.angle_alpha   90.00
_cell.angle_beta   90.00
_cell.angle_gamma   90.00
#
_symmetry.space_group_name_H-M   'P 1'
#
loop_
_entity.id
_entity.type
_entity.pdbx_description
1 polymer ?
#
loop_
_entity_poly.entity_id
_entity_poly.type
_entity_poly.pdbx_seq_one_letter_code
_entity_poly.pdbx_strand_id
1 'polypeptide(L)'
;MSTTADIPQLTGSERALVFNALDTLLNSTILLAFLHGMYTCILVGTFWIIFAGQRPTNAGRRMMIALIIAIYLFTTISFAMVVYVSADGITPTMSLVHGIPTGMATMLADSSMIWCCWVIWGRRWIIVLIPILCTIAEGVFKLLELYYENV
;
A
#
# COMPACT_ATOMS: atom_id res chain seq x y z
N MET A 1 27.53 36.83 24.78
CA MET A 1 27.39 37.13 23.35
C MET A 1 26.41 36.12 22.77
N SER A 2 25.19 36.54 22.42
CA SER A 2 24.14 35.64 21.91
C SER A 2 24.18 35.60 20.38
N THR A 3 24.41 34.39 19.87
CA THR A 3 23.77 33.71 18.72
C THR A 3 23.48 34.51 17.43
N THR A 4 24.05 34.03 16.31
CA THR A 4 23.31 33.88 15.05
C THR A 4 23.75 32.56 14.40
N ALA A 5 22.87 31.57 14.38
CA ALA A 5 23.04 30.40 13.54
C ALA A 5 22.72 30.82 12.09
N ASP A 6 23.69 30.74 11.19
CA ASP A 6 23.48 30.99 9.76
C ASP A 6 22.52 29.94 9.20
N ILE A 7 21.25 30.31 9.03
CA ILE A 7 20.28 29.50 8.30
C ILE A 7 20.63 29.63 6.81
N PRO A 8 20.95 28.53 6.10
CA PRO A 8 21.32 28.61 4.69
C PRO A 8 20.19 29.22 3.87
N GLN A 9 20.46 30.38 3.24
CA GLN A 9 19.49 31.09 2.40
C GLN A 9 19.40 30.37 1.04
N LEU A 10 18.36 29.54 0.87
CA LEU A 10 18.04 28.92 -0.43
C LEU A 10 17.80 29.99 -1.52
N THR A 11 18.42 29.78 -2.68
CA THR A 11 18.30 30.59 -3.90
C THR A 11 16.86 30.54 -4.44
N GLY A 12 16.38 31.59 -5.14
CA GLY A 12 14.99 31.65 -5.64
C GLY A 12 14.58 30.47 -6.53
N SER A 13 15.52 29.93 -7.31
CA SER A 13 15.35 28.72 -8.11
C SER A 13 15.16 27.45 -7.27
N GLU A 14 15.91 27.29 -6.19
CA GLU A 14 15.83 26.15 -5.27
C GLU A 14 14.48 26.15 -4.54
N ARG A 15 14.02 27.33 -4.11
CA ARG A 15 12.69 27.48 -3.49
C ARG A 15 11.58 27.07 -4.46
N ALA A 16 11.64 27.54 -5.71
CA ALA A 16 10.65 27.19 -6.73
C ALA A 16 10.61 25.67 -7.01
N LEU A 17 11.77 25.02 -7.02
CA LEU A 17 11.88 23.57 -7.22
C LEU A 17 11.28 22.78 -6.05
N VAL A 18 11.57 23.19 -4.81
CA VAL A 18 10.98 22.61 -3.60
C VAL A 18 9.46 22.79 -3.59
N PHE A 19 8.95 23.99 -3.87
CA PHE A 19 7.49 24.22 -3.92
C PHE A 19 6.80 23.36 -4.98
N ASN A 20 7.38 23.26 -6.18
CA ASN A 20 6.82 22.42 -7.25
C ASN A 20 6.82 20.92 -6.87
N ALA A 21 7.88 20.46 -6.17
CA ALA A 21 7.95 19.09 -5.69
C ALA A 21 6.91 18.80 -4.61
N LEU A 22 6.74 19.71 -3.64
CA LEU A 22 5.71 19.61 -2.60
C LEU A 22 4.30 19.64 -3.19
N ASP A 23 4.04 20.51 -4.16
CA ASP A 23 2.73 20.62 -4.82
C ASP A 23 2.39 19.33 -5.60
N THR A 24 3.37 18.80 -6.35
CA THR A 24 3.22 17.52 -7.06
C THR A 24 2.96 16.37 -6.09
N LEU A 25 3.70 16.32 -4.98
CA LEU A 25 3.53 15.30 -3.94
C LEU A 25 2.15 15.41 -3.29
N LEU A 26 1.74 16.60 -2.87
CA LEU A 26 0.44 16.83 -2.26
C LEU A 26 -0.71 16.45 -3.19
N ASN A 27 -0.65 16.87 -4.46
CA ASN A 27 -1.66 16.54 -5.46
C ASN A 27 -1.77 15.02 -5.68
N SER A 28 -0.64 14.31 -5.76
CA SER A 28 -0.62 12.86 -5.91
C SER A 28 -1.15 12.12 -4.66
N THR A 29 -0.79 12.59 -3.47
CA THR A 29 -1.25 12.01 -2.19
C THR A 29 -2.75 12.23 -1.99
N ILE A 30 -3.29 13.39 -2.37
CA ILE A 30 -4.74 13.67 -2.33
C ILE A 30 -5.49 12.71 -3.25
N LEU A 31 -5.01 12.53 -4.49
CA LEU A 31 -5.62 11.60 -5.44
C LEU A 31 -5.59 10.16 -4.92
N LEU A 32 -4.45 9.74 -4.35
CA LEU A 32 -4.29 8.41 -3.76
C LEU A 32 -5.22 8.21 -2.55
N ALA A 33 -5.36 9.22 -1.69
CA ALA A 33 -6.27 9.20 -0.55
C ALA A 33 -7.73 9.07 -0.98
N PHE A 34 -8.11 9.79 -2.03
CA PHE A 34 -9.45 9.69 -2.60
C PHE A 34 -9.73 8.30 -3.18
N LEU A 35 -8.78 7.75 -3.92
CA LEU A 35 -8.87 6.40 -4.49
C LEU A 35 -8.96 5.33 -3.40
N HIS A 36 -8.14 5.45 -2.35
CA HIS A 36 -8.19 4.57 -1.19
C HIS A 36 -9.55 4.65 -0.49
N GLY A 37 -10.08 5.87 -0.30
CA GLY A 37 -11.42 6.11 0.22
C GLY A 37 -12.51 5.38 -0.58
N MET A 38 -12.49 5.47 -1.91
CA MET A 38 -13.44 4.73 -2.76
C MET A 38 -13.32 3.21 -2.59
N TYR A 39 -12.09 2.68 -2.52
CA TYR A 39 -11.84 1.25 -2.29
C TYR A 39 -12.44 0.78 -0.96
N THR A 40 -12.30 1.57 0.11
CA THR A 40 -12.88 1.27 1.43
C THR A 40 -14.41 1.18 1.36
N CYS A 41 -15.07 2.12 0.67
CA CYS A 41 -16.51 2.17 0.51
C CYS A 41 -17.04 0.95 -0.25
N ILE A 42 -16.36 0.55 -1.35
CA ILE A 42 -16.69 -0.64 -2.13
C ILE A 42 -16.57 -1.90 -1.27
N LEU A 43 -15.53 -1.99 -0.43
CA LEU A 43 -15.33 -3.11 0.48
C LEU A 43 -16.44 -3.24 1.50
N VAL A 44 -16.81 -2.13 2.14
CA VAL A 44 -17.92 -2.08 3.10
C VAL A 44 -19.22 -2.51 2.43
N GLY A 45 -19.51 -2.02 1.22
CA GLY A 45 -20.68 -2.43 0.44
C GLY A 45 -20.67 -3.92 0.08
N THR A 46 -19.51 -4.46 -0.30
CA THR A 46 -19.35 -5.88 -0.64
C THR A 46 -19.57 -6.77 0.59
N PHE A 47 -19.01 -6.39 1.75
CA PHE A 47 -19.27 -7.10 3.00
C PHE A 47 -20.73 -7.00 3.41
N TRP A 48 -21.35 -5.82 3.28
CA TRP A 48 -22.76 -5.63 3.58
C TRP A 48 -23.63 -6.61 2.79
N ILE A 49 -23.43 -6.72 1.47
CA ILE A 49 -24.17 -7.66 0.61
C ILE A 49 -23.93 -9.12 1.03
N ILE A 50 -22.68 -9.45 1.40
CA ILE A 50 -22.31 -10.79 1.85
C ILE A 50 -23.01 -11.14 3.17
N PHE A 51 -22.97 -10.26 4.17
CA PHE A 51 -23.56 -10.51 5.48
C PHE A 51 -25.09 -10.43 5.48
N ALA A 52 -25.67 -9.57 4.63
CA ALA A 52 -27.13 -9.48 4.44
C ALA A 52 -27.70 -10.74 3.77
N GLY A 53 -26.91 -11.47 3.00
CA GLY A 53 -27.30 -12.77 2.45
C GLY A 53 -27.33 -13.85 3.53
N GLN A 54 -28.53 -14.25 3.98
CA GLN A 54 -28.83 -15.28 5.01
C GLN A 54 -28.38 -16.73 4.67
N ARG A 55 -27.38 -16.92 3.80
CA ARG A 55 -26.87 -18.25 3.42
C ARG A 55 -25.69 -18.64 4.31
N PRO A 56 -25.66 -19.88 4.85
CA PRO A 56 -24.54 -20.35 5.65
C PRO A 56 -23.25 -20.26 4.84
N THR A 57 -22.25 -19.58 5.40
CA THR A 57 -20.95 -19.36 4.74
C THR A 57 -20.20 -20.69 4.66
N ASN A 58 -19.97 -21.22 3.46
CA ASN A 58 -19.07 -22.35 3.26
C ASN A 58 -17.60 -21.93 3.55
N ALA A 59 -16.74 -22.90 3.86
CA ALA A 59 -15.31 -22.64 4.12
C ALA A 59 -14.63 -21.85 2.98
N GLY A 60 -15.07 -22.09 1.74
CA GLY A 60 -14.75 -21.31 0.54
C GLY A 60 -14.92 -19.80 0.70
N ARG A 61 -16.14 -19.41 1.07
CA ARG A 61 -16.54 -18.01 1.23
C ARG A 61 -15.83 -17.34 2.40
N ARG A 62 -15.58 -18.06 3.50
CA ARG A 62 -14.84 -17.52 4.66
C ARG A 62 -13.41 -17.13 4.29
N MET A 63 -12.73 -17.96 3.51
CA MET A 63 -11.36 -17.68 3.08
C MET A 63 -11.29 -16.59 2.02
N MET A 64 -12.26 -16.52 1.09
CA MET A 64 -12.36 -15.40 0.14
C MET A 64 -12.54 -14.07 0.88
N ILE A 65 -13.40 -14.04 1.90
CA ILE A 65 -13.56 -12.88 2.79
C ILE A 65 -12.25 -12.56 3.50
N ALA A 66 -11.58 -13.55 4.09
CA ALA A 66 -10.30 -13.35 4.77
C ALA A 66 -9.21 -12.79 3.83
N LEU A 67 -9.14 -13.27 2.59
CA LEU A 67 -8.20 -12.80 1.58
C LEU A 67 -8.50 -11.35 1.16
N ILE A 68 -9.78 -11.03 0.96
CA ILE A 68 -10.23 -9.66 0.68
C ILE A 68 -9.86 -8.71 1.84
N ILE A 69 -10.06 -9.12 3.09
CA ILE A 69 -9.68 -8.35 4.29
C ILE A 69 -8.15 -8.21 4.37
N ALA A 70 -7.39 -9.27 4.10
CA ALA A 70 -5.93 -9.24 4.14
C ALA A 70 -5.36 -8.27 3.10
N ILE A 71 -5.87 -8.30 1.86
CA ILE A 71 -5.49 -7.36 0.80
C ILE A 71 -5.85 -5.93 1.18
N TYR A 72 -6.99 -5.71 1.82
CA TYR A 72 -7.38 -4.39 2.33
C TYR A 72 -6.43 -3.87 3.41
N LEU A 73 -6.09 -4.69 4.40
CA LEU A 73 -5.16 -4.30 5.46
C LEU A 73 -3.79 -3.95 4.89
N PHE A 74 -3.28 -4.76 3.95
CA PHE A 74 -2.01 -4.50 3.30
C PHE A 74 -2.02 -3.19 2.52
N THR A 75 -3.03 -2.96 1.67
CA THR A 75 -3.17 -1.69 0.93
C THR A 75 -3.31 -0.49 1.86
N THR A 76 -3.97 -0.64 3.01
CA THR A 76 -4.09 0.41 4.04
C THR A 76 -2.75 0.70 4.72
N ILE A 77 -1.96 -0.34 5.03
CA ILE A 77 -0.60 -0.19 5.59
C ILE A 77 0.30 0.54 4.59
N SER A 78 0.28 0.13 3.31
CA SER A 78 1.04 0.80 2.25
C SER A 78 0.63 2.27 2.10
N PHE A 79 -0.68 2.57 2.12
CA PHE A 79 -1.17 3.94 2.07
C PHE A 79 -0.73 4.77 3.29
N ALA A 80 -0.84 4.22 4.50
CA ALA A 80 -0.39 4.88 5.73
C ALA A 80 1.11 5.19 5.70
N MET A 81 1.92 4.27 5.18
CA MET A 81 3.36 4.48 5.00
C MET A 81 3.66 5.63 4.03
N VAL A 82 2.96 5.70 2.90
CA VAL A 82 3.09 6.81 1.94
C VAL A 82 2.74 8.15 2.59
N VAL A 83 1.66 8.21 3.36
CA VAL A 83 1.24 9.42 4.08
C VAL A 83 2.26 9.82 5.15
N TYR A 84 2.80 8.87 5.90
CA TYR A 84 3.81 9.12 6.93
C TYR A 84 5.10 9.69 6.33
N VAL A 85 5.62 9.06 5.26
CA VAL A 85 6.81 9.55 4.54
C VAL A 85 6.55 10.93 3.91
N SER A 86 5.35 11.15 3.37
CA SER A 86 4.94 12.45 2.83
C SER A 86 4.89 13.55 3.90
N ALA A 87 4.61 13.19 5.17
CA ALA A 87 4.52 14.14 6.28
C ALA A 87 5.88 14.46 6.93
N ASP A 88 6.85 13.55 6.85
CA ASP A 88 8.18 13.74 7.46
C ASP A 88 9.02 14.79 6.72
N GLY A 89 8.79 15.03 5.43
CA GLY A 89 9.43 16.12 4.67
C GLY A 89 10.96 16.02 4.51
N ILE A 90 11.61 15.00 5.07
CA ILE A 90 13.07 14.87 5.18
C ILE A 90 13.70 14.18 3.95
N THR A 91 12.95 13.49 3.09
CA THR A 91 13.54 12.81 1.93
C THR A 91 12.68 12.86 0.67
N PRO A 92 13.15 13.48 -0.43
CA PRO A 92 12.55 13.34 -1.75
C PRO A 92 12.99 12.02 -2.37
N THR A 93 12.73 10.88 -1.72
CA THR A 93 13.00 9.58 -2.36
C THR A 93 11.85 9.25 -3.30
N MET A 94 11.94 9.83 -4.51
CA MET A 94 11.08 9.50 -5.66
C MET A 94 11.01 7.98 -5.93
N SER A 95 11.99 7.21 -5.47
CA SER A 95 12.00 5.73 -5.51
C SER A 95 10.98 5.07 -4.58
N LEU A 96 10.74 5.59 -3.37
CA LEU A 96 9.82 4.93 -2.43
C LEU A 96 8.36 5.11 -2.88
N VAL A 97 8.05 6.28 -3.44
CA VAL A 97 6.73 6.62 -3.98
C VAL A 97 6.39 5.79 -5.23
N HIS A 98 7.37 5.39 -6.04
CA HIS A 98 7.17 4.53 -7.22
C HIS A 98 7.26 3.02 -6.94
N GLY A 99 7.97 2.60 -5.89
CA GLY A 99 8.14 1.18 -5.53
C GLY A 99 6.93 0.53 -4.83
N ILE A 100 6.04 1.35 -4.25
CA ILE A 100 4.85 0.88 -3.54
C ILE A 100 3.68 0.56 -4.49
N PRO A 101 3.32 1.40 -5.48
CA PRO A 101 2.28 1.10 -6.47
C PRO A 101 2.58 -0.14 -7.32
N THR A 102 3.86 -0.34 -7.66
CA THR A 102 4.33 -1.51 -8.42
C THR A 102 4.18 -2.80 -7.63
N GLY A 103 4.45 -2.79 -6.32
CA GLY A 103 4.19 -3.93 -5.43
C GLY A 103 2.70 -4.31 -5.42
N MET A 104 1.80 -3.33 -5.28
CA MET A 104 0.35 -3.59 -5.24
C MET A 104 -0.20 -4.26 -6.51
N ALA A 105 0.29 -3.84 -7.69
CA ALA A 105 -0.12 -4.42 -8.96
C ALA A 105 0.36 -5.87 -9.13
N THR A 106 1.61 -6.16 -8.74
CA THR A 106 2.17 -7.53 -8.75
C THR A 106 1.41 -8.44 -7.78
N MET A 107 1.05 -7.94 -6.60
CA MET A 107 0.25 -8.68 -5.61
C MET A 107 -1.15 -9.02 -6.12
N LEU A 108 -1.80 -8.11 -6.84
CA LEU A 108 -3.10 -8.33 -7.45
C LEU A 108 -3.01 -9.32 -8.61
N ALA A 109 -1.96 -9.23 -9.43
CA ALA A 109 -1.66 -10.19 -10.48
C ALA A 109 -1.46 -11.60 -9.89
N ASP A 110 -0.62 -11.72 -8.86
CA ASP A 110 -0.37 -12.99 -8.17
C ASP A 110 -1.66 -13.54 -7.56
N SER A 111 -2.41 -12.71 -6.81
CA SER A 111 -3.73 -13.03 -6.22
C SER A 111 -4.73 -13.54 -7.26
N SER A 112 -4.75 -12.93 -8.45
CA SER A 112 -5.62 -13.34 -9.55
C SER A 112 -5.17 -14.67 -10.18
N MET A 113 -3.86 -14.90 -10.31
CA MET A 113 -3.30 -16.17 -10.78
C MET A 113 -3.61 -17.31 -9.81
N ILE A 114 -3.51 -17.06 -8.49
CA ILE A 114 -3.82 -18.06 -7.45
C ILE A 114 -5.31 -18.39 -7.44
N TRP A 115 -6.17 -17.39 -7.64
CA TRP A 115 -7.61 -17.60 -7.78
C TRP A 115 -7.92 -18.48 -8.99
N CYS A 116 -7.32 -18.20 -10.16
CA CYS A 116 -7.44 -19.03 -11.36
C CYS A 116 -6.94 -20.45 -11.13
N CYS A 117 -5.77 -20.62 -10.49
CA CYS A 117 -5.22 -21.93 -10.15
C CYS A 117 -6.08 -22.70 -9.13
N TRP A 118 -6.71 -22.02 -8.18
CA TRP A 118 -7.61 -22.61 -7.18
C TRP A 118 -8.94 -23.08 -7.79
N VAL A 119 -9.49 -22.32 -8.73
CA VAL A 119 -10.68 -22.69 -9.50
C VAL A 119 -10.44 -23.97 -10.30
N ILE A 120 -9.26 -24.14 -10.88
CA ILE A 120 -8.89 -25.33 -11.67
C ILE A 120 -8.69 -26.58 -10.79
N TRP A 121 -8.13 -26.43 -9.58
CA TRP A 121 -7.75 -27.56 -8.72
C TRP A 121 -8.81 -28.06 -7.72
N GLY A 122 -10.06 -27.66 -7.88
CA GLY A 122 -11.14 -28.21 -7.06
C GLY A 122 -11.01 -27.87 -5.57
N ARG A 123 -10.61 -26.64 -5.24
CA ARG A 123 -10.77 -26.05 -3.90
C ARG A 123 -9.74 -26.45 -2.81
N ARG A 124 -8.55 -26.96 -3.17
CA ARG A 124 -7.48 -27.28 -2.19
C ARG A 124 -6.74 -26.02 -1.69
N TRP A 125 -6.63 -25.86 -0.37
CA TRP A 125 -6.21 -24.62 0.31
C TRP A 125 -4.70 -24.41 0.47
N ILE A 126 -3.89 -25.46 0.38
CA ILE A 126 -2.42 -25.39 0.58
C ILE A 126 -1.74 -24.48 -0.45
N ILE A 127 -2.27 -24.42 -1.67
CA ILE A 127 -1.72 -23.61 -2.77
C ILE A 127 -1.86 -22.10 -2.48
N VAL A 128 -2.80 -21.70 -1.61
CA VAL A 128 -3.04 -20.30 -1.23
C VAL A 128 -2.07 -19.84 -0.13
N LEU A 129 -1.43 -20.74 0.61
CA LEU A 129 -0.45 -20.38 1.65
C LEU A 129 0.89 -19.89 1.07
N ILE A 130 1.33 -20.50 -0.03
CA ILE A 130 2.57 -20.15 -0.74
C ILE A 130 2.64 -18.66 -1.11
N PRO A 131 1.63 -18.09 -1.79
CA PRO A 131 1.65 -16.68 -2.17
C PRO A 131 1.50 -15.74 -0.97
N ILE A 132 0.79 -16.13 0.09
CA ILE A 132 0.75 -15.37 1.34
C ILE A 132 2.17 -15.29 1.93
N LEU A 133 2.92 -16.39 1.95
CA LEU A 133 4.32 -16.39 2.39
C LEU A 133 5.21 -15.51 1.49
N CYS A 134 5.01 -15.52 0.17
CA CYS A 134 5.70 -14.62 -0.75
C CYS A 134 5.37 -13.14 -0.47
N THR A 135 4.12 -12.81 -0.14
CA THR A 135 3.73 -11.43 0.18
C THR A 135 4.36 -10.92 1.48
N ILE A 136 4.49 -11.79 2.48
CA ILE A 136 5.19 -11.49 3.73
C ILE A 136 6.68 -11.30 3.46
N ALA A 137 7.27 -12.13 2.61
CA ALA A 137 8.67 -12.02 2.22
C ALA A 137 8.97 -10.69 1.53
N GLU A 138 8.17 -10.25 0.56
CA GLU A 138 8.36 -8.96 -0.13
C GLU A 138 8.33 -7.79 0.86
N GLY A 139 7.39 -7.78 1.81
CA GLY A 139 7.32 -6.76 2.86
C GLY A 139 8.57 -6.75 3.75
N VAL A 140 9.10 -7.92 4.11
CA VAL A 140 10.33 -8.04 4.90
C VAL A 140 11.55 -7.55 4.11
N PHE A 141 11.65 -7.87 2.82
CA PHE A 141 12.76 -7.40 1.99
C PHE A 141 12.81 -5.87 1.88
N LYS A 142 11.66 -5.22 1.66
CA LYS A 142 11.57 -3.75 1.61
C LYS A 142 11.91 -3.11 2.97
N LEU A 143 11.51 -3.73 4.07
CA LEU A 143 11.86 -3.26 5.42
C LEU A 143 13.37 -3.38 5.69
N LEU A 144 14.01 -4.47 5.24
CA LEU A 144 15.44 -4.68 5.36
C LEU A 144 16.25 -3.69 4.51
N GLU A 145 15.78 -3.38 3.30
CA GLU A 145 16.40 -2.38 2.43
C GLU A 145 16.40 -1.00 3.09
N LEU A 146 15.26 -0.58 3.65
CA LEU A 146 15.15 0.65 4.44
C LEU A 146 16.05 0.63 5.69
N TYR A 147 16.13 -0.50 6.40
CA TYR A 147 16.99 -0.60 7.59
C TYR A 147 18.48 -0.45 7.22
N TYR A 148 18.91 -1.06 6.11
CA TYR A 148 20.30 -1.01 5.68
C TYR A 148 20.70 0.37 5.12
N GLU A 149 19.78 1.08 4.48
CA GLU A 149 20.03 2.44 3.98
C GLU A 149 20.18 3.48 5.12
N ASN A 150 19.67 3.17 6.33
CA ASN A 150 19.71 4.04 7.51
C ASN A 150 20.87 3.72 8.50
N VAL A 151 21.74 2.75 8.20
CA VAL A 151 22.91 2.35 9.00
C VAL A 151 24.20 2.73 8.27
#